data_AF-A0A1A8ZVH6-F1
#
_entry.id   AF-A0A1A8ZVH6-F1
#
_cell.length_a   1.000
_cell.length_b   1.000
_cell.length_c   1.000
_cell.angle_alpha   90.00
_cell.angle_beta   90.00
_cell.angle_gamma   90.00
#
_symmetry.space_group_name_H-M   'P 1'
#
loop_
_entity.id
_entity.type
_entity.pdbx_description
1 polymer ?
#
loop_
_entity_poly.entity_id
_entity_poly.type
_entity_poly.pdbx_seq_one_letter_code
_entity_poly.pdbx_strand_id
1 'polypeptide(L)'
;MPREPGRGHRRSRPTTGAPAGTTRGRRRADRDADGPPDGTRTEAAPPDDHDPDDGDVAPRRPTRRRATLVALGVTAVVSAAALVAGLPDWSPPPTDPARTLTAAEADRLAAMRVTNQRDVRAGVRVTIGTGRAAAELVGWVDWARPLVYLSVRGPDVGTEQGLVQATRSAMVVRPDPAAASAPPPLVPPADRWRLREPPAGRGVAAVRDLLLGLTAERTDAVPATARWVGRDTVDGSPVDIVETPLPAPPSDPAADAEATAGPDSGTPDTDDPTDGAAPGRPPRLWLDQDARLHRLRGWLPDGVPVTVELARTDRPVLRPVDALGGPPGLPRALADAEADRLAQLSTRLRAAGGATLTLTAPAGPAANLRAAGWVSWAAASAYLAVGEADTPGRRTLLRCRPGRVARVEVPADGTPAEVPAAPPLPPPAGLAWPAARPPGDDALDRLLETALRAGGTAVPAGSAVRLRDDRVAGRVVDVVEVPDGRTALRYWIDRGGLLRRLELRTGRKVWAQLDLTPGRVPALPTAA
;
A
#
# COMPACT_ATOMS: atom_id res chain seq x y z
N MET A 1 59.87 -13.59 -25.53
CA MET A 1 60.98 -14.47 -25.08
C MET A 1 60.37 -15.64 -24.31
N PRO A 2 60.70 -16.90 -24.65
CA PRO A 2 59.90 -18.09 -24.33
C PRO A 2 60.39 -18.82 -23.06
N ARG A 3 59.49 -19.55 -22.39
CA ARG A 3 59.78 -20.81 -21.66
C ARG A 3 58.53 -21.69 -21.62
N GLU A 4 58.57 -22.78 -22.38
CA GLU A 4 57.84 -24.04 -22.17
C GLU A 4 58.58 -24.89 -21.10
N PRO A 5 58.13 -26.10 -20.67
CA PRO A 5 56.77 -26.70 -20.66
C PRO A 5 56.46 -27.43 -19.32
N GLY A 6 55.22 -27.92 -19.15
CA GLY A 6 54.85 -28.85 -18.07
C GLY A 6 53.63 -29.74 -18.39
N ARG A 7 53.90 -30.93 -18.92
CA ARG A 7 53.01 -32.11 -19.05
C ARG A 7 52.40 -32.49 -17.68
N GLY A 8 51.25 -33.14 -17.51
CA GLY A 8 50.30 -33.79 -18.41
C GLY A 8 49.30 -34.67 -17.62
N HIS A 9 48.41 -35.35 -18.37
CA HIS A 9 47.53 -36.49 -17.99
C HIS A 9 46.33 -36.18 -17.05
N ARG A 10 45.14 -36.79 -17.17
CA ARG A 10 44.62 -37.89 -17.99
C ARG A 10 43.07 -37.81 -18.03
N ARG A 11 42.54 -38.37 -19.12
CA ARG A 11 41.16 -38.70 -19.52
C ARG A 11 40.16 -39.11 -18.42
N SER A 12 38.89 -38.74 -18.62
CA SER A 12 37.77 -39.71 -18.79
C SER A 12 36.48 -39.06 -19.37
N ARG A 13 36.11 -39.48 -20.59
CA ARG A 13 34.74 -39.61 -21.16
C ARG A 13 34.32 -41.09 -20.97
N PRO A 14 33.09 -41.60 -21.28
CA PRO A 14 31.94 -41.05 -22.05
C PRO A 14 30.59 -41.21 -21.26
N THR A 15 29.38 -40.88 -21.71
CA THR A 15 28.50 -41.53 -22.73
C THR A 15 27.19 -40.69 -22.84
N THR A 16 26.76 -40.27 -24.03
CA THR A 16 25.70 -40.86 -24.88
C THR A 16 24.33 -41.05 -24.21
N GLY A 17 23.32 -40.33 -24.73
CA GLY A 17 21.91 -40.56 -24.43
C GLY A 17 20.99 -39.61 -25.20
N ALA A 18 20.62 -39.99 -26.42
CA ALA A 18 19.32 -39.61 -27.00
C ALA A 18 18.30 -40.71 -26.61
N PRO A 19 17.00 -40.40 -26.53
CA PRO A 19 16.18 -40.63 -27.72
C PRO A 19 15.03 -39.64 -27.94
N ALA A 20 14.40 -39.84 -29.09
CA ALA A 20 13.32 -39.10 -29.72
C ALA A 20 11.97 -39.12 -28.97
N GLY A 21 11.09 -38.19 -29.36
CA GLY A 21 9.68 -38.17 -28.98
C GLY A 21 8.86 -37.22 -29.85
N THR A 22 8.59 -37.63 -31.08
CA THR A 22 7.53 -37.06 -31.92
C THR A 22 6.16 -37.57 -31.47
N THR A 23 5.22 -36.67 -31.17
CA THR A 23 3.79 -37.00 -31.23
C THR A 23 2.96 -35.80 -31.69
N ARG A 24 2.56 -35.87 -32.96
CA ARG A 24 1.38 -35.22 -33.52
C ARG A 24 0.15 -35.69 -32.74
N GLY A 25 -0.65 -34.75 -32.25
CA GLY A 25 -2.02 -34.98 -31.78
C GLY A 25 -2.98 -34.06 -32.52
N ARG A 26 -3.59 -34.60 -33.59
CA ARG A 26 -4.67 -33.98 -34.37
C ARG A 26 -5.95 -34.72 -33.99
N ARG A 27 -6.98 -34.02 -33.47
CA ARG A 27 -8.42 -34.36 -33.59
C ARG A 27 -9.27 -33.27 -32.92
N ARG A 28 -9.74 -32.33 -33.75
CA ARG A 28 -11.00 -31.60 -33.54
C ARG A 28 -11.79 -31.85 -34.81
N ALA A 29 -12.90 -32.54 -34.68
CA ALA A 29 -13.88 -32.74 -35.74
C ALA A 29 -15.25 -32.51 -35.10
N ASP A 30 -16.02 -31.69 -35.81
CA ASP A 30 -17.37 -31.23 -35.53
C ASP A 30 -18.38 -32.34 -35.30
N ARG A 31 -19.45 -31.97 -34.59
CA ARG A 31 -20.80 -32.34 -35.02
C ARG A 31 -21.81 -31.29 -34.55
N ASP A 32 -22.32 -30.56 -35.54
CA ASP A 32 -23.61 -29.89 -35.56
C ASP A 32 -24.76 -30.88 -35.37
N ALA A 33 -25.85 -30.43 -34.74
CA ALA A 33 -27.22 -30.80 -35.09
C ALA A 33 -28.22 -29.77 -34.54
N ASP A 34 -28.89 -29.14 -35.50
CA ASP A 34 -30.17 -28.42 -35.56
C ASP A 34 -31.17 -28.47 -34.39
N GLY A 35 -31.93 -27.37 -34.26
CA GLY A 35 -32.98 -27.14 -33.26
C GLY A 35 -34.41 -27.59 -33.64
N PRO A 36 -35.44 -26.72 -33.42
CA PRO A 36 -36.58 -26.84 -32.48
C PRO A 36 -37.90 -27.31 -33.20
N PRO A 37 -39.17 -27.29 -32.67
CA PRO A 37 -39.76 -26.42 -31.63
C PRO A 37 -40.96 -26.95 -30.78
N ASP A 38 -41.47 -26.02 -29.95
CA ASP A 38 -42.86 -25.77 -29.49
C ASP A 38 -43.70 -26.82 -28.73
N GLY A 39 -44.51 -26.30 -27.78
CA GLY A 39 -45.47 -27.12 -27.03
C GLY A 39 -46.12 -26.42 -25.82
N THR A 40 -46.90 -25.38 -26.08
CA THR A 40 -47.90 -24.80 -25.17
C THR A 40 -49.12 -25.74 -25.02
N ARG A 41 -49.70 -25.85 -23.81
CA ARG A 41 -51.13 -26.14 -23.58
C ARG A 41 -51.49 -25.82 -22.11
N THR A 42 -52.23 -24.74 -21.85
CA THR A 42 -53.71 -24.65 -21.71
C THR A 42 -54.11 -25.07 -20.29
N GLU A 43 -54.80 -24.25 -19.50
CA GLU A 43 -56.25 -24.03 -19.65
C GLU A 43 -56.75 -22.87 -18.76
N ALA A 44 -57.52 -21.96 -19.37
CA ALA A 44 -58.38 -21.00 -18.70
C ALA A 44 -59.56 -20.67 -19.63
N ALA A 45 -60.80 -20.98 -19.19
CA ALA A 45 -62.00 -20.16 -19.37
C ALA A 45 -63.27 -20.85 -18.79
N PRO A 46 -64.31 -20.08 -18.39
CA PRO A 46 -65.36 -20.38 -17.39
C PRO A 46 -66.73 -20.68 -18.08
N PRO A 47 -67.97 -20.44 -17.55
CA PRO A 47 -68.47 -19.89 -16.26
C PRO A 47 -69.69 -20.64 -15.66
N ASP A 48 -70.19 -20.20 -14.48
CA ASP A 48 -71.57 -19.68 -14.33
C ASP A 48 -72.01 -19.51 -12.86
N ASP A 49 -72.82 -18.46 -12.69
CA ASP A 49 -73.53 -17.99 -11.50
C ASP A 49 -74.43 -19.05 -10.85
N HIS A 50 -74.47 -19.08 -9.51
CA HIS A 50 -75.71 -18.96 -8.74
C HIS A 50 -75.41 -18.94 -7.23
N ASP A 51 -75.90 -17.88 -6.59
CA ASP A 51 -76.25 -17.84 -5.17
C ASP A 51 -77.79 -17.79 -5.12
N PRO A 52 -78.47 -18.44 -4.15
CA PRO A 52 -78.91 -17.63 -3.01
C PRO A 52 -78.94 -18.35 -1.65
N ASP A 53 -78.67 -17.55 -0.61
CA ASP A 53 -79.47 -17.36 0.62
C ASP A 53 -79.84 -18.61 1.45
N ASP A 54 -79.28 -18.74 2.66
CA ASP A 54 -80.02 -18.56 3.93
C ASP A 54 -79.15 -18.91 5.16
N GLY A 55 -79.34 -18.21 6.28
CA GLY A 55 -79.17 -18.80 7.62
C GLY A 55 -77.89 -18.51 8.42
N ASP A 56 -77.93 -17.38 9.13
CA ASP A 56 -77.06 -16.89 10.19
C ASP A 56 -76.80 -17.88 11.38
N VAL A 57 -75.54 -18.27 11.65
CA VAL A 57 -75.03 -18.55 13.02
C VAL A 57 -73.53 -18.19 13.12
N ALA A 58 -73.24 -17.25 14.01
CA ALA A 58 -71.93 -16.68 14.31
C ALA A 58 -70.74 -17.67 14.54
N PRO A 59 -69.49 -17.28 14.19
CA PRO A 59 -68.31 -18.12 14.32
C PRO A 59 -67.65 -18.08 15.70
N ARG A 60 -67.35 -19.25 16.28
CA ARG A 60 -66.43 -19.42 17.41
C ARG A 60 -65.02 -19.80 16.93
N ARG A 61 -64.12 -18.80 16.99
CA ARG A 61 -62.66 -18.81 17.26
C ARG A 61 -61.79 -19.94 16.70
N PRO A 62 -60.79 -19.56 15.86
CA PRO A 62 -59.42 -20.06 16.05
C PRO A 62 -58.36 -18.93 15.92
N THR A 63 -58.53 -17.81 16.63
CA THR A 63 -57.56 -16.70 16.59
C THR A 63 -56.38 -16.87 17.55
N ARG A 64 -56.49 -17.74 18.57
CA ARG A 64 -55.41 -17.93 19.55
C ARG A 64 -54.21 -18.65 18.95
N ARG A 65 -54.38 -19.72 18.17
CA ARG A 65 -53.26 -20.49 17.61
C ARG A 65 -52.37 -19.69 16.66
N ARG A 66 -52.96 -18.84 15.80
CA ARG A 66 -52.18 -17.99 14.88
C ARG A 66 -51.46 -16.86 15.62
N ALA A 67 -52.10 -16.25 16.63
CA ALA A 67 -51.44 -15.25 17.47
C ALA A 67 -50.27 -15.86 18.28
N THR A 68 -50.42 -17.08 18.81
CA THR A 68 -49.34 -17.77 19.54
C THR A 68 -48.17 -18.15 18.61
N LEU A 69 -48.44 -18.58 17.37
CA LEU A 69 -47.39 -18.90 16.39
C LEU A 69 -46.66 -17.66 15.87
N VAL A 70 -47.38 -16.55 15.65
CA VAL A 70 -46.75 -15.27 15.28
C VAL A 70 -45.95 -14.70 16.44
N ALA A 71 -46.47 -14.79 17.67
CA ALA A 71 -45.71 -14.38 18.87
C ALA A 71 -44.45 -15.24 19.04
N LEU A 72 -44.52 -16.56 18.90
CA LEU A 72 -43.34 -17.45 18.96
C LEU A 72 -42.34 -17.16 17.83
N GLY A 73 -42.82 -16.86 16.62
CA GLY A 73 -41.97 -16.46 15.49
C GLY A 73 -41.26 -15.13 15.73
N VAL A 74 -41.97 -14.13 16.25
CA VAL A 74 -41.37 -12.82 16.61
C VAL A 74 -40.39 -12.98 17.76
N THR A 75 -40.70 -13.75 18.81
CA THR A 75 -39.76 -14.01 19.91
C THR A 75 -38.54 -14.77 19.42
N ALA A 76 -38.69 -15.77 18.54
CA ALA A 76 -37.56 -16.50 17.97
C ALA A 76 -36.67 -15.61 17.10
N VAL A 77 -37.25 -14.71 16.29
CA VAL A 77 -36.49 -13.75 15.48
C VAL A 77 -35.81 -12.69 16.34
N VAL A 78 -36.47 -12.21 17.40
CA VAL A 78 -35.88 -11.26 18.37
C VAL A 78 -34.78 -11.94 19.18
N SER A 79 -34.95 -13.20 19.60
CA SER A 79 -33.92 -13.99 20.28
C SER A 79 -32.74 -14.31 19.37
N ALA A 80 -32.98 -14.62 18.08
CA ALA A 80 -31.93 -14.84 17.11
C ALA A 80 -31.17 -13.55 16.77
N ALA A 81 -31.87 -12.41 16.66
CA ALA A 81 -31.24 -11.11 16.47
C ALA A 81 -30.45 -10.65 17.71
N ALA A 82 -30.93 -10.95 18.92
CA ALA A 82 -30.21 -10.70 20.17
C ALA A 82 -28.98 -11.61 20.32
N LEU A 83 -29.06 -12.88 19.90
CA LEU A 83 -27.92 -13.80 19.85
C LEU A 83 -26.87 -13.32 18.84
N VAL A 84 -27.26 -12.95 17.61
CA VAL A 84 -26.33 -12.47 16.58
C VAL A 84 -25.70 -11.11 16.94
N ALA A 85 -26.41 -10.25 17.68
CA ALA A 85 -25.85 -8.99 18.19
C ALA A 85 -24.93 -9.18 19.42
N GLY A 86 -25.08 -10.26 20.18
CA GLY A 86 -24.27 -10.57 21.38
C GLY A 86 -23.10 -11.54 21.14
N LEU A 87 -23.06 -12.21 19.99
CA LEU A 87 -22.07 -13.26 19.67
C LEU A 87 -20.61 -12.80 19.43
N PRO A 88 -20.26 -11.52 19.20
CA PRO A 88 -18.84 -11.15 19.16
C PRO A 88 -18.16 -11.05 20.54
N ASP A 89 -18.92 -10.97 21.65
CA ASP A 89 -18.40 -10.52 22.95
C ASP A 89 -18.57 -11.55 24.09
N TRP A 90 -18.91 -12.81 23.78
CA TRP A 90 -18.92 -13.89 24.78
C TRP A 90 -17.52 -14.52 24.95
N SER A 91 -16.61 -13.77 25.58
CA SER A 91 -15.61 -14.41 26.43
C SER A 91 -16.23 -14.56 27.81
N PRO A 92 -16.34 -15.77 28.40
CA PRO A 92 -16.71 -15.87 29.80
C PRO A 92 -15.77 -14.99 30.64
N PRO A 93 -16.26 -14.33 31.69
CA PRO A 93 -15.40 -13.57 32.59
C PRO A 93 -14.31 -14.50 33.11
N PRO A 94 -13.05 -14.05 33.16
CA PRO A 94 -11.94 -14.91 33.56
C PRO A 94 -12.25 -15.53 34.92
N THR A 95 -12.13 -16.85 34.97
CA THR A 95 -12.51 -17.69 36.11
C THR A 95 -11.62 -17.47 37.33
N ASP A 96 -10.43 -16.90 37.12
CA ASP A 96 -9.43 -16.64 38.15
C ASP A 96 -9.26 -15.13 38.39
N PRO A 97 -9.06 -14.69 39.65
CA PRO A 97 -8.82 -13.29 39.96
C PRO A 97 -7.51 -12.79 39.34
N ALA A 98 -7.51 -11.53 38.92
CA ALA A 98 -6.31 -10.88 38.40
C ALA A 98 -5.17 -10.91 39.43
N ARG A 99 -3.96 -11.28 38.99
CA ARG A 99 -2.80 -11.46 39.87
C ARG A 99 -1.51 -10.94 39.24
N THR A 100 -0.46 -10.85 40.05
CA THR A 100 0.90 -10.55 39.56
C THR A 100 1.39 -11.65 38.61
N LEU A 101 2.27 -11.26 37.69
CA LEU A 101 2.93 -12.20 36.80
C LEU A 101 3.92 -13.07 37.58
N THR A 102 3.94 -14.36 37.26
CA THR A 102 5.06 -15.24 37.61
C THR A 102 6.30 -14.87 36.78
N ALA A 103 7.48 -15.33 37.20
CA ALA A 103 8.73 -15.08 36.45
C ALA A 103 8.62 -15.55 34.98
N ALA A 104 8.08 -16.74 34.74
CA ALA A 104 7.91 -17.27 33.39
C ALA A 104 6.91 -16.44 32.54
N GLU A 105 5.82 -15.95 33.13
CA GLU A 105 4.88 -15.06 32.45
C GLU A 105 5.50 -13.69 32.14
N ALA A 106 6.32 -13.16 33.06
CA ALA A 106 7.06 -11.93 32.86
C ALA A 106 8.09 -12.08 31.73
N ASP A 107 8.84 -13.18 31.70
CA ASP A 107 9.80 -13.47 30.63
C ASP A 107 9.11 -13.57 29.26
N ARG A 108 7.92 -14.20 29.19
CA ARG A 108 7.13 -14.24 27.96
C ARG A 108 6.68 -12.85 27.52
N LEU A 109 6.18 -12.03 28.45
CA LEU A 109 5.80 -10.65 28.14
C LEU A 109 7.01 -9.84 27.64
N ALA A 110 8.17 -9.95 28.31
CA ALA A 110 9.40 -9.29 27.92
C ALA A 110 9.88 -9.68 26.52
N ALA A 111 9.69 -10.94 26.13
CA ALA A 111 10.13 -11.46 24.83
C ALA A 111 9.18 -11.14 23.67
N MET A 112 7.93 -10.73 23.93
CA MET A 112 6.86 -10.62 22.93
C MET A 112 7.27 -9.85 21.66
N ARG A 113 7.81 -8.64 21.80
CA ARG A 113 8.18 -7.80 20.63
C ARG A 113 9.37 -8.37 19.85
N VAL A 114 10.32 -8.99 20.53
CA VAL A 114 11.43 -9.71 19.89
C VAL A 114 10.92 -10.94 19.14
N THR A 115 9.95 -11.66 19.71
CA THR A 115 9.33 -12.82 19.05
C THR A 115 8.58 -12.39 17.77
N ASN A 116 7.86 -11.27 17.78
CA ASN A 116 7.26 -10.70 16.57
C ASN A 116 8.33 -10.37 15.52
N GLN A 117 9.43 -9.71 15.90
CA GLN A 117 10.54 -9.42 14.98
C GLN A 117 11.09 -10.70 14.34
N ARG A 118 11.27 -11.76 15.12
CA ARG A 118 11.78 -13.07 14.67
C ARG A 118 10.80 -13.82 13.77
N ASP A 119 9.51 -13.67 14.01
CA ASP A 119 8.47 -14.28 13.18
C ASP A 119 8.30 -13.56 11.83
N VAL A 120 8.89 -12.37 11.68
CA VAL A 120 9.00 -11.54 10.46
C VAL A 120 7.67 -10.98 9.98
N ARG A 121 6.61 -11.81 9.86
CA ARG A 121 5.32 -11.43 9.29
C ARG A 121 4.16 -12.10 10.02
N ALA A 122 2.99 -11.48 9.93
CA ALA A 122 1.72 -12.08 10.33
C ALA A 122 0.55 -11.50 9.52
N GLY A 123 -0.52 -12.29 9.37
CA GLY A 123 -1.82 -11.81 8.98
C GLY A 123 -2.44 -11.00 10.11
N VAL A 124 -3.21 -9.99 9.76
CA VAL A 124 -3.79 -9.03 10.69
C VAL A 124 -5.27 -8.82 10.36
N ARG A 125 -6.12 -8.89 11.39
CA ARG A 125 -7.46 -8.33 11.36
C ARG A 125 -7.56 -7.29 12.48
N VAL A 126 -7.93 -6.06 12.13
CA VAL A 126 -8.11 -4.97 13.08
C VAL A 126 -9.55 -4.48 13.00
N THR A 127 -10.17 -4.30 14.16
CA THR A 127 -11.44 -3.60 14.30
C THR A 127 -11.20 -2.32 15.09
N ILE A 128 -11.59 -1.16 14.53
CA ILE A 128 -11.54 0.15 15.19
C ILE A 128 -12.97 0.58 15.49
N GLY A 129 -13.24 0.97 16.74
CA GLY A 129 -14.58 1.33 17.18
C GLY A 129 -15.44 0.12 17.53
N THR A 130 -16.74 0.34 17.71
CA THR A 130 -17.72 -0.69 18.09
C THR A 130 -18.98 -0.63 17.25
N GLY A 131 -19.70 -1.75 17.18
CA GLY A 131 -21.01 -1.82 16.53
C GLY A 131 -20.96 -1.56 15.02
N ARG A 132 -22.03 -0.95 14.49
CA ARG A 132 -22.20 -0.71 13.04
C ARG A 132 -21.28 0.37 12.47
N ALA A 133 -20.67 1.19 13.33
CA ALA A 133 -19.73 2.22 12.93
C ALA A 133 -18.28 1.70 12.88
N ALA A 134 -18.04 0.46 13.30
CA ALA A 134 -16.69 -0.08 13.37
C ALA A 134 -16.04 -0.18 11.98
N ALA A 135 -14.77 0.22 11.91
CA ALA A 135 -13.93 0.03 10.73
C ALA A 135 -13.21 -1.32 10.84
N GLU A 136 -13.20 -2.07 9.74
CA GLU A 136 -12.49 -3.34 9.61
C GLU A 136 -11.28 -3.15 8.68
N LEU A 137 -10.11 -3.56 9.16
CA LEU A 137 -8.87 -3.57 8.40
C LEU A 137 -8.33 -4.99 8.38
N VAL A 138 -8.12 -5.54 7.19
CA VAL A 138 -7.64 -6.92 7.01
C VAL A 138 -6.42 -6.91 6.10
N GLY A 139 -5.37 -7.63 6.46
CA GLY A 139 -4.19 -7.76 5.61
C GLY A 139 -3.00 -8.31 6.37
N TRP A 140 -1.83 -7.69 6.23
CA TRP A 140 -0.58 -8.22 6.74
C TRP A 140 0.35 -7.14 7.26
N VAL A 141 1.24 -7.54 8.16
CA VAL A 141 2.39 -6.76 8.63
C VAL A 141 3.69 -7.53 8.36
N ASP A 142 4.73 -6.82 7.93
CA ASP A 142 6.12 -7.29 7.85
C ASP A 142 6.97 -6.44 8.81
N TRP A 143 7.45 -7.04 9.89
CA TRP A 143 8.30 -6.38 10.90
C TRP A 143 9.76 -6.35 10.49
N ALA A 144 10.22 -7.34 9.71
CA ALA A 144 11.59 -7.34 9.17
C ALA A 144 11.79 -6.21 8.15
N ARG A 145 10.71 -5.84 7.44
CA ARG A 145 10.64 -4.69 6.56
C ARG A 145 9.42 -3.87 6.95
N PRO A 146 9.52 -2.95 7.92
CA PRO A 146 8.41 -2.24 8.55
C PRO A 146 7.36 -1.71 7.55
N LEU A 147 6.41 -2.58 7.21
CA LEU A 147 5.44 -2.41 6.15
C LEU A 147 4.14 -3.07 6.59
N VAL A 148 3.05 -2.32 6.50
CA VAL A 148 1.69 -2.82 6.65
C VAL A 148 1.01 -2.75 5.30
N TYR A 149 0.24 -3.77 4.94
CA TYR A 149 -0.61 -3.78 3.76
C TYR A 149 -2.01 -4.25 4.12
N LEU A 150 -2.99 -3.34 4.04
CA LEU A 150 -4.36 -3.53 4.52
C LEU A 150 -5.37 -3.26 3.41
N SER A 151 -6.45 -4.03 3.41
CA SER A 151 -7.76 -3.63 2.88
C SER A 151 -8.53 -2.98 4.01
N VAL A 152 -9.02 -1.77 3.79
CA VAL A 152 -9.65 -0.93 4.80
C VAL A 152 -11.10 -0.64 4.38
N ARG A 153 -12.05 -0.97 5.25
CA ARG A 153 -13.49 -0.81 5.03
C ARG A 153 -14.18 -0.31 6.30
N GLY A 154 -15.26 0.45 6.14
CA GLY A 154 -16.09 0.96 7.24
C GLY A 154 -16.67 2.33 6.91
N PRO A 155 -17.79 2.71 7.54
CA PRO A 155 -18.49 3.96 7.23
C PRO A 155 -17.67 5.21 7.56
N ASP A 156 -16.88 5.18 8.62
CA ASP A 156 -16.18 6.36 9.15
C ASP A 156 -14.69 6.42 8.77
N VAL A 157 -14.24 5.58 7.84
CA VAL A 157 -12.82 5.53 7.45
C VAL A 157 -12.43 6.67 6.50
N GLY A 158 -13.40 7.32 5.86
CA GLY A 158 -13.15 8.48 5.01
C GLY A 158 -12.25 8.16 3.80
N THR A 159 -11.19 8.97 3.61
CA THR A 159 -10.33 8.91 2.42
C THR A 159 -9.36 7.74 2.38
N GLU A 160 -9.31 6.98 3.47
CA GLU A 160 -8.46 5.83 3.70
C GLU A 160 -9.18 4.52 3.33
N GLN A 161 -10.46 4.59 2.93
CA GLN A 161 -11.21 3.45 2.42
C GLN A 161 -10.59 2.96 1.09
N GLY A 162 -10.27 1.67 1.01
CA GLY A 162 -9.57 1.10 -0.13
C GLY A 162 -8.43 0.16 0.26
N LEU A 163 -7.36 0.17 -0.52
CA LEU A 163 -6.11 -0.51 -0.18
C LEU A 163 -5.12 0.49 0.41
N VAL A 164 -4.44 0.10 1.49
CA VAL A 164 -3.47 0.94 2.21
C VAL A 164 -2.15 0.19 2.32
N GLN A 165 -1.06 0.81 1.89
CA GLN A 165 0.28 0.40 2.29
C GLN A 165 0.95 1.48 3.13
N ALA A 166 1.59 1.09 4.21
CA ALA A 166 2.21 2.04 5.13
C ALA A 166 3.55 1.54 5.65
N THR A 167 4.53 2.42 5.68
CA THR A 167 5.79 2.26 6.43
C THR A 167 5.75 3.15 7.67
N ARG A 168 6.80 3.15 8.49
CA ARG A 168 6.88 4.06 9.65
C ARG A 168 6.74 5.55 9.26
N SER A 169 7.23 5.93 8.08
CA SER A 169 7.33 7.34 7.68
C SER A 169 6.30 7.78 6.64
N ALA A 170 5.59 6.85 6.00
CA ALA A 170 4.73 7.17 4.88
C ALA A 170 3.54 6.21 4.77
N MET A 171 2.40 6.74 4.34
CA MET A 171 1.19 5.97 4.04
C MET A 171 0.68 6.32 2.64
N VAL A 172 0.41 5.30 1.85
CA VAL A 172 -0.20 5.44 0.53
C VAL A 172 -1.50 4.66 0.47
N VAL A 173 -2.51 5.26 -0.16
CA VAL A 173 -3.85 4.73 -0.29
C VAL A 173 -4.22 4.63 -1.76
N ARG A 174 -4.83 3.52 -2.15
CA ARG A 174 -5.50 3.37 -3.44
C ARG A 174 -7.00 3.44 -3.22
N PRO A 175 -7.63 4.61 -3.48
CA PRO A 175 -9.06 4.78 -3.27
C PRO A 175 -9.83 4.02 -4.36
N ASP A 176 -10.41 2.89 -3.98
CA ASP A 176 -11.34 2.10 -4.77
C ASP A 176 -11.92 0.99 -3.87
N PRO A 177 -13.10 1.19 -3.27
CA PRO A 177 -13.68 0.22 -2.35
C PRO A 177 -14.02 -1.11 -3.04
N ALA A 178 -14.30 -1.10 -4.35
CA ALA A 178 -14.55 -2.33 -5.10
C ALA A 178 -13.26 -3.13 -5.30
N ALA A 179 -12.11 -2.47 -5.36
CA ALA A 179 -10.80 -3.13 -5.44
C ALA A 179 -10.25 -3.57 -4.06
N ALA A 180 -10.80 -3.05 -2.96
CA ALA A 180 -10.44 -3.48 -1.62
C ALA A 180 -11.06 -4.86 -1.35
N SER A 181 -10.43 -5.95 -1.82
CA SER A 181 -10.75 -7.33 -1.43
C SER A 181 -10.17 -7.63 -0.05
N ALA A 182 -10.85 -8.45 0.76
CA ALA A 182 -10.31 -8.96 2.02
C ALA A 182 -10.03 -10.47 1.86
N PRO A 183 -8.78 -10.94 2.04
CA PRO A 183 -7.57 -10.13 2.22
C PRO A 183 -7.16 -9.36 0.93
N PRO A 184 -6.28 -8.35 1.02
CA PRO A 184 -5.84 -7.59 -0.14
C PRO A 184 -5.02 -8.45 -1.12
N PRO A 185 -4.90 -8.10 -2.41
CA PRO A 185 -4.20 -8.94 -3.38
C PRO A 185 -2.68 -8.98 -3.12
N LEU A 186 -2.06 -10.17 -3.08
CA LEU A 186 -0.63 -10.33 -2.79
C LEU A 186 0.32 -9.57 -3.72
N VAL A 187 -0.10 -9.34 -4.97
CA VAL A 187 0.55 -8.41 -5.88
C VAL A 187 -0.31 -7.15 -5.89
N PRO A 188 0.15 -6.05 -5.25
CA PRO A 188 -0.61 -4.81 -5.25
C PRO A 188 -0.80 -4.31 -6.68
N PRO A 189 -1.96 -3.69 -6.99
CA PRO A 189 -2.12 -2.98 -8.24
C PRO A 189 -1.02 -1.93 -8.42
N ALA A 190 -0.56 -1.69 -9.65
CA ALA A 190 0.52 -0.74 -9.91
C ALA A 190 0.04 0.73 -9.92
N ASP A 191 -1.28 0.94 -9.93
CA ASP A 191 -1.96 2.16 -10.36
C ASP A 191 -2.68 2.86 -9.20
N ARG A 192 -3.05 4.13 -9.40
CA ARG A 192 -3.91 4.93 -8.49
C ARG A 192 -3.47 5.13 -7.02
N TRP A 193 -2.26 4.75 -6.62
CA TRP A 193 -1.74 5.02 -5.27
C TRP A 193 -1.52 6.52 -5.01
N ARG A 194 -1.98 7.00 -3.86
CA ARG A 194 -1.92 8.40 -3.42
C ARG A 194 -1.26 8.48 -2.06
N LEU A 195 -0.36 9.43 -1.88
CA LEU A 195 0.18 9.73 -0.56
C LEU A 195 -0.92 10.34 0.31
N ARG A 196 -1.00 9.85 1.55
CA ARG A 196 -1.88 10.37 2.59
C ARG A 196 -1.08 10.65 3.86
N GLU A 197 -1.52 11.67 4.57
CA GLU A 197 -0.99 12.05 5.88
C GLU A 197 -2.18 12.25 6.82
N PRO A 198 -2.82 11.14 7.23
CA PRO A 198 -3.90 11.19 8.22
C PRO A 198 -3.40 11.81 9.52
N PRO A 199 -4.27 12.44 10.32
CA PRO A 199 -3.87 12.95 11.62
C PRO A 199 -3.29 11.84 12.49
N ALA A 200 -2.16 12.14 13.13
CA ALA A 200 -1.49 11.21 14.03
C ALA A 200 -2.41 10.82 15.20
N GLY A 201 -2.20 9.63 15.76
CA GLY A 201 -2.89 9.18 16.97
C GLY A 201 -4.36 8.74 16.78
N ARG A 202 -4.90 8.76 15.56
CA ARG A 202 -6.26 8.27 15.27
C ARG A 202 -6.35 7.35 14.05
N GLY A 203 -7.42 6.55 14.01
CA GLY A 203 -7.80 5.74 12.84
C GLY A 203 -6.68 4.86 12.27
N VAL A 204 -6.55 4.85 10.93
CA VAL A 204 -5.55 4.02 10.22
C VAL A 204 -4.11 4.40 10.56
N ALA A 205 -3.84 5.68 10.85
CA ALA A 205 -2.52 6.16 11.25
C ALA A 205 -2.07 5.53 12.58
N ALA A 206 -2.95 5.57 13.59
CA ALA A 206 -2.68 4.96 14.89
C ALA A 206 -2.55 3.44 14.80
N VAL A 207 -3.36 2.78 13.95
CA VAL A 207 -3.21 1.34 13.71
C VAL A 207 -1.89 1.00 13.04
N ARG A 208 -1.44 1.78 12.05
CA ARG A 208 -0.09 1.64 11.47
C ARG A 208 0.98 1.73 12.56
N ASP A 209 0.93 2.76 13.40
CA ASP A 209 1.94 2.99 14.44
C ASP A 209 1.92 1.88 15.50
N LEU A 210 0.73 1.44 15.90
CA LEU A 210 0.55 0.30 16.78
C LEU A 210 1.20 -0.97 16.18
N LEU A 211 0.81 -1.38 14.97
CA LEU A 211 1.28 -2.60 14.34
C LEU A 211 2.80 -2.60 14.10
N LEU A 212 3.35 -1.47 13.65
CA LEU A 212 4.79 -1.31 13.41
C LEU A 212 5.59 -1.13 14.72
N GLY A 213 4.93 -0.79 15.82
CA GLY A 213 5.48 -0.70 17.18
C GLY A 213 5.45 -2.01 17.97
N LEU A 214 4.81 -3.07 17.45
CA LEU A 214 4.78 -4.42 18.06
C LEU A 214 6.09 -5.20 17.86
N THR A 215 7.20 -4.53 17.55
CA THR A 215 8.53 -5.13 17.36
C THR A 215 9.61 -4.38 18.15
N ALA A 216 10.64 -5.11 18.57
CA ALA A 216 11.81 -4.59 19.27
C ALA A 216 13.04 -5.47 19.00
N GLU A 217 14.23 -4.88 19.05
CA GLU A 217 15.50 -5.60 18.87
C GLU A 217 15.95 -6.34 20.14
N ARG A 218 15.45 -5.91 21.30
CA ARG A 218 15.79 -6.43 22.62
C ARG A 218 14.51 -6.65 23.42
N THR A 219 14.59 -7.51 24.43
CA THR A 219 13.48 -7.79 25.34
C THR A 219 13.09 -6.54 26.12
N ASP A 220 11.80 -6.40 26.38
CA ASP A 220 11.25 -5.25 27.09
C ASP A 220 11.41 -5.39 28.60
N ALA A 221 11.52 -4.26 29.29
CA ALA A 221 11.33 -4.24 30.74
C ALA A 221 9.84 -4.48 31.05
N VAL A 222 9.58 -5.38 32.00
CA VAL A 222 8.20 -5.70 32.41
C VAL A 222 7.74 -4.70 33.47
N PRO A 223 6.65 -3.94 33.23
CA PRO A 223 6.12 -3.02 34.22
C PRO A 223 5.65 -3.77 35.48
N ALA A 224 5.94 -3.21 36.66
CA ALA A 224 5.43 -3.75 37.93
C ALA A 224 3.89 -3.73 38.01
N THR A 225 3.24 -2.96 37.14
CA THR A 225 1.78 -2.88 36.98
C THR A 225 1.20 -3.97 36.09
N ALA A 226 2.01 -4.79 35.42
CA ALA A 226 1.52 -5.87 34.57
C ALA A 226 0.78 -6.95 35.39
N ARG A 227 -0.38 -7.39 34.92
CA ARG A 227 -1.23 -8.37 35.61
C ARG A 227 -1.62 -9.48 34.67
N TRP A 228 -1.56 -10.72 35.17
CA TRP A 228 -2.21 -11.84 34.52
C TRP A 228 -3.69 -11.76 34.88
N VAL A 229 -4.56 -11.88 33.87
CA VAL A 229 -6.01 -11.71 34.05
C VAL A 229 -6.82 -12.93 33.61
N GLY A 230 -6.20 -13.94 33.01
CA GLY A 230 -6.90 -15.17 32.64
C GLY A 230 -6.17 -16.03 31.63
N ARG A 231 -6.83 -17.09 31.18
CA ARG A 231 -6.43 -17.93 30.05
C ARG A 231 -7.55 -17.98 29.03
N ASP A 232 -7.17 -18.21 27.79
CA ASP A 232 -8.06 -18.37 26.66
C ASP A 232 -7.48 -19.39 25.67
N THR A 233 -8.22 -19.67 24.60
CA THR A 233 -7.73 -20.43 23.44
C THR A 233 -8.01 -19.64 22.17
N VAL A 234 -6.96 -19.34 21.40
CA VAL A 234 -7.07 -18.65 20.10
C VAL A 234 -6.59 -19.60 19.01
N ASP A 235 -7.44 -19.87 18.03
CA ASP A 235 -7.17 -20.82 16.93
C ASP A 235 -6.65 -22.19 17.42
N GLY A 236 -7.18 -22.67 18.55
CA GLY A 236 -6.77 -23.95 19.18
C GLY A 236 -5.46 -23.88 19.98
N SER A 237 -4.80 -22.72 20.04
CA SER A 237 -3.59 -22.51 20.84
C SER A 237 -3.94 -21.93 22.23
N PRO A 238 -3.45 -22.53 23.33
CA PRO A 238 -3.66 -21.97 24.66
C PRO A 238 -2.86 -20.68 24.82
N VAL A 239 -3.52 -19.65 25.35
CA VAL A 239 -2.91 -18.33 25.57
C VAL A 239 -3.19 -17.83 26.99
N ASP A 240 -2.23 -17.09 27.54
CA ASP A 240 -2.42 -16.29 28.75
C ASP A 240 -2.87 -14.88 28.37
N ILE A 241 -3.81 -14.34 29.13
CA ILE A 241 -4.29 -12.97 28.99
C ILE A 241 -3.54 -12.10 30.01
N VAL A 242 -2.81 -11.12 29.51
CA VAL A 242 -2.01 -10.19 30.31
C VAL A 242 -2.46 -8.76 30.07
N GLU A 243 -2.72 -8.01 31.13
CA GLU A 243 -3.04 -6.58 31.10
C GLU A 243 -1.79 -5.78 31.49
N THR A 244 -1.28 -4.95 30.58
CA THR A 244 -0.01 -4.23 30.77
C THR A 244 0.06 -3.03 29.84
N PRO A 245 0.65 -1.89 30.24
CA PRO A 245 0.92 -0.81 29.30
C PRO A 245 1.90 -1.30 28.22
N LEU A 246 1.65 -0.90 26.97
CA LEU A 246 2.61 -1.11 25.89
C LEU A 246 3.72 -0.08 26.00
N PRO A 247 4.99 -0.47 25.88
CA PRO A 247 6.07 0.52 25.86
C PRO A 247 5.91 1.42 24.64
N ALA A 248 6.09 2.73 24.81
CA ALA A 248 6.10 3.67 23.70
C ALA A 248 7.14 3.21 22.65
N PRO A 249 6.85 3.36 21.35
CA PRO A 249 7.86 3.14 20.32
C PRO A 249 9.04 4.10 20.57
N PRO A 250 10.28 3.68 20.32
CA PRO A 250 11.41 4.59 20.39
C PRO A 250 11.22 5.73 19.38
N SER A 251 11.36 6.96 19.84
CA SER A 251 11.40 8.15 18.97
C SER A 251 12.59 8.05 18.00
N ASP A 252 12.40 8.47 16.75
CA ASP A 252 13.48 8.50 15.75
C ASP A 252 14.51 9.57 16.17
N PRO A 253 15.79 9.23 16.40
CA PRO A 253 16.80 10.18 16.90
C PRO A 253 17.13 11.31 15.90
N ALA A 254 16.67 11.20 14.64
CA ALA A 254 16.84 12.24 13.63
C ALA A 254 15.85 13.42 13.79
N ALA A 255 14.73 13.23 14.49
CA ALA A 255 13.77 14.30 14.75
C ALA A 255 14.21 15.20 15.93
N ASP A 256 14.88 14.62 16.93
CA ASP A 256 15.34 15.35 18.12
C ASP A 256 16.54 16.27 17.81
N ALA A 257 17.34 15.93 16.78
CA ALA A 257 18.49 16.73 16.37
C ALA A 257 18.13 18.05 15.67
N GLU A 258 16.91 18.19 15.12
CA GLU A 258 16.43 19.47 14.55
C GLU A 258 15.76 20.38 15.60
N ALA A 259 15.47 19.87 16.81
CA ALA A 259 14.88 20.66 17.90
C ALA A 259 15.90 21.25 18.89
N THR A 260 17.20 20.92 18.79
CA THR A 260 18.23 21.37 19.75
C THR A 260 19.08 22.57 19.29
N ALA A 261 18.58 23.41 18.39
CA ALA A 261 19.28 24.63 17.95
C ALA A 261 18.41 25.88 18.07
N GLY A 262 18.22 26.35 19.30
CA GLY A 262 17.73 27.70 19.64
C GLY A 262 18.25 28.08 21.03
N PRO A 263 18.79 29.30 21.25
CA PRO A 263 19.59 29.61 22.42
C PRO A 263 18.76 29.89 23.67
N ASP A 264 19.37 29.54 24.81
CA ASP A 264 18.94 29.78 26.19
C ASP A 264 18.43 31.21 26.45
N SER A 265 17.35 31.33 27.23
CA SER A 265 17.20 32.21 28.42
C SER A 265 15.72 32.31 28.82
N GLY A 266 15.33 31.66 29.91
CA GLY A 266 14.01 31.83 30.51
C GLY A 266 13.79 30.90 31.69
N THR A 267 14.00 31.43 32.89
CA THR A 267 13.74 30.84 34.22
C THR A 267 12.41 30.06 34.27
N PRO A 268 12.34 28.88 34.89
CA PRO A 268 11.07 28.16 35.02
C PRO A 268 10.23 28.81 36.12
N ASP A 269 9.22 29.59 35.71
CA ASP A 269 8.11 29.93 36.58
C ASP A 269 7.18 28.72 36.74
N THR A 270 6.68 28.61 37.96
CA THR A 270 5.91 27.49 38.49
C THR A 270 4.45 27.62 38.05
N ASP A 271 3.78 26.49 37.86
CA ASP A 271 2.32 26.31 37.66
C ASP A 271 1.72 26.59 36.26
N ASP A 272 1.66 25.53 35.43
CA ASP A 272 0.50 25.28 34.58
C ASP A 272 0.28 23.75 34.41
N PRO A 273 -0.74 23.14 35.03
CA PRO A 273 -1.10 21.75 34.80
C PRO A 273 -2.08 21.64 33.64
N THR A 274 -1.61 21.84 32.41
CA THR A 274 -2.36 21.46 31.20
C THR A 274 -1.50 20.66 30.22
N ASP A 275 -1.03 19.50 30.67
CA ASP A 275 -0.74 18.39 29.75
C ASP A 275 -1.14 17.06 30.39
N GLY A 276 -2.44 16.97 30.69
CA GLY A 276 -3.09 15.78 31.22
C GLY A 276 -3.51 14.83 30.10
N ALA A 277 -2.55 14.20 29.41
CA ALA A 277 -2.85 12.96 28.70
C ALA A 277 -3.26 11.92 29.75
N ALA A 278 -4.57 11.72 29.94
CA ALA A 278 -5.09 10.73 30.85
C ALA A 278 -4.41 9.38 30.56
N PRO A 279 -3.82 8.69 31.57
CA PRO A 279 -3.16 7.42 31.33
C PRO A 279 -4.21 6.44 30.80
N GLY A 280 -4.10 6.13 29.51
CA GLY A 280 -4.96 5.19 28.82
C GLY A 280 -4.97 3.86 29.59
N ARG A 281 -6.16 3.30 29.78
CA ARG A 281 -6.33 1.99 30.41
C ARG A 281 -5.41 0.97 29.72
N PRO A 282 -4.63 0.17 30.47
CA PRO A 282 -3.67 -0.76 29.87
C PRO A 282 -4.37 -1.74 28.92
N PRO A 283 -3.79 -2.01 27.73
CA PRO A 283 -4.33 -3.00 26.82
C PRO A 283 -4.19 -4.41 27.40
N ARG A 284 -5.04 -5.31 26.88
CA ARG A 284 -4.97 -6.74 27.11
C ARG A 284 -4.28 -7.43 25.95
N LEU A 285 -3.38 -8.35 26.26
CA LEU A 285 -2.55 -9.10 25.34
C LEU A 285 -2.81 -10.60 25.54
N TRP A 286 -3.03 -11.33 24.45
CA TRP A 286 -3.16 -12.79 24.47
C TRP A 286 -1.85 -13.38 23.95
N LEU A 287 -1.06 -13.96 24.87
CA LEU A 287 0.27 -14.49 24.60
C LEU A 287 0.28 -16.01 24.72
N ASP A 288 0.84 -16.72 23.73
CA ASP A 288 1.09 -18.16 23.88
C ASP A 288 2.36 -18.43 24.70
N GLN A 289 2.67 -19.72 24.89
CA GLN A 289 3.85 -20.16 25.64
C GLN A 289 5.18 -19.79 24.96
N ASP A 290 5.18 -19.50 23.66
CA ASP A 290 6.34 -19.08 22.87
C ASP A 290 6.51 -17.55 22.83
N ALA A 291 5.75 -16.82 23.67
CA ALA A 291 5.68 -15.36 23.69
C ALA A 291 5.15 -14.74 22.38
N ARG A 292 4.37 -15.48 21.59
CA ARG A 292 3.70 -14.91 20.42
C ARG A 292 2.41 -14.22 20.82
N LEU A 293 2.24 -12.99 20.35
CA LEU A 293 0.99 -12.26 20.45
C LEU A 293 -0.01 -12.78 19.41
N HIS A 294 -1.17 -13.22 19.88
CA HIS A 294 -2.30 -13.67 19.05
C HIS A 294 -3.42 -12.63 18.96
N ARG A 295 -3.66 -11.90 20.04
CA ARG A 295 -4.68 -10.85 20.10
C ARG A 295 -4.24 -9.70 21.01
N LEU A 296 -4.64 -8.49 20.65
CA LEU A 296 -4.52 -7.28 21.47
C LEU A 296 -5.87 -6.58 21.49
N ARG A 297 -6.36 -6.20 22.67
CA ARG A 297 -7.57 -5.37 22.86
C ARG A 297 -7.22 -4.17 23.73
N GLY A 298 -7.53 -2.97 23.26
CA GLY A 298 -7.19 -1.75 23.97
C GLY A 298 -7.85 -0.53 23.36
N TRP A 299 -7.16 0.61 23.43
CA TRP A 299 -7.63 1.89 22.92
C TRP A 299 -6.51 2.54 22.10
N LEU A 300 -6.89 3.20 21.02
CA LEU A 300 -6.02 4.11 20.27
C LEU A 300 -5.80 5.39 21.08
N PRO A 301 -4.79 6.22 20.72
CA PRO A 301 -4.51 7.47 21.45
C PRO A 301 -5.67 8.46 21.53
N ASP A 302 -6.60 8.42 20.57
CA ASP A 302 -7.85 9.19 20.56
C ASP A 302 -8.96 8.59 21.45
N GLY A 303 -8.68 7.51 22.18
CA GLY A 303 -9.63 6.82 23.06
C GLY A 303 -10.56 5.85 22.33
N VAL A 304 -10.43 5.69 21.01
CA VAL A 304 -11.28 4.76 20.25
C VAL A 304 -10.85 3.32 20.54
N PRO A 305 -11.77 2.40 20.89
CA PRO A 305 -11.41 1.02 21.15
C PRO A 305 -10.86 0.35 19.90
N VAL A 306 -9.83 -0.48 20.07
CA VAL A 306 -9.22 -1.25 19.00
C VAL A 306 -9.03 -2.70 19.42
N THR A 307 -9.33 -3.61 18.50
CA THR A 307 -8.99 -5.04 18.62
C THR A 307 -8.13 -5.43 17.44
N VAL A 308 -6.97 -6.04 17.70
CA VAL A 308 -6.04 -6.58 16.72
C VAL A 308 -5.95 -8.08 16.92
N GLU A 309 -6.16 -8.85 15.87
CA GLU A 309 -5.94 -10.30 15.82
C GLU A 309 -4.80 -10.59 14.84
N LEU A 310 -3.88 -11.45 15.27
CA LEU A 310 -2.68 -11.82 14.51
C LEU A 310 -2.74 -13.29 14.10
N ALA A 311 -2.95 -13.56 12.82
CA ALA A 311 -2.90 -14.89 12.25
C ALA A 311 -1.43 -15.33 12.07
N ARG A 312 -0.91 -16.08 13.05
CA ARG A 312 0.53 -16.46 13.09
C ARG A 312 0.96 -17.41 11.98
N THR A 313 0.03 -18.06 11.26
CA THR A 313 0.33 -18.97 10.14
C THR A 313 0.30 -18.28 8.78
N ASP A 314 -0.36 -17.13 8.68
CA ASP A 314 -0.51 -16.37 7.44
C ASP A 314 0.67 -15.39 7.27
N ARG A 315 1.69 -15.79 6.49
CA ARG A 315 2.96 -15.05 6.38
C ARG A 315 3.43 -14.81 4.93
N PRO A 316 2.61 -14.20 4.07
CA PRO A 316 3.01 -13.98 2.69
C PRO A 316 4.13 -12.95 2.58
N VAL A 317 4.95 -13.04 1.54
CA VAL A 317 5.94 -12.01 1.23
C VAL A 317 5.23 -10.78 0.67
N LEU A 318 5.32 -9.67 1.40
CA LEU A 318 4.72 -8.40 0.97
C LEU A 318 5.59 -7.70 -0.07
N ARG A 319 4.93 -7.06 -1.04
CA ARG A 319 5.55 -6.27 -2.10
C ARG A 319 5.21 -4.80 -1.87
N PRO A 320 6.19 -3.94 -1.52
CA PRO A 320 5.95 -2.51 -1.48
C PRO A 320 5.53 -2.02 -2.87
N VAL A 321 4.57 -1.12 -2.92
CA VAL A 321 4.23 -0.42 -4.15
C VAL A 321 5.39 0.48 -4.58
N ASP A 322 5.37 0.82 -5.85
CA ASP A 322 6.30 1.71 -6.50
C ASP A 322 6.51 3.06 -5.77
N ALA A 323 5.43 3.66 -5.26
CA ALA A 323 5.51 4.87 -4.44
C ALA A 323 6.29 4.70 -3.11
N LEU A 324 6.43 3.46 -2.62
CA LEU A 324 7.24 3.10 -1.44
C LEU A 324 8.61 2.52 -1.81
N GLY A 325 8.99 2.58 -3.09
CA GLY A 325 10.30 2.15 -3.60
C GLY A 325 10.32 0.76 -4.26
N GLY A 326 9.15 0.14 -4.42
CA GLY A 326 8.97 -1.13 -5.11
C GLY A 326 9.63 -2.33 -4.41
N PRO A 327 9.83 -3.45 -5.13
CA PRO A 327 10.46 -4.65 -4.59
C PRO A 327 11.86 -4.37 -4.03
N PRO A 328 12.24 -4.87 -2.86
CA PRO A 328 13.59 -4.64 -2.34
C PRO A 328 14.65 -5.27 -3.24
N GLY A 329 15.78 -4.58 -3.38
CA GLY A 329 16.99 -5.06 -4.07
C GLY A 329 18.14 -5.26 -3.10
N LEU A 330 19.18 -5.98 -3.53
CA LEU A 330 20.43 -6.11 -2.79
C LEU A 330 21.47 -5.22 -3.49
N PRO A 331 21.83 -4.06 -2.90
CA PRO A 331 22.78 -3.15 -3.51
C PRO A 331 24.12 -3.85 -3.78
N ARG A 332 24.62 -3.71 -5.01
CA ARG A 332 25.95 -4.17 -5.41
C ARG A 332 26.61 -3.18 -6.36
N ALA A 333 27.93 -3.26 -6.48
CA ALA A 333 28.65 -2.54 -7.52
C ALA A 333 28.13 -2.90 -8.92
N LEU A 334 28.21 -1.94 -9.84
CA LEU A 334 27.89 -2.15 -11.25
C LEU A 334 28.90 -3.14 -11.86
N ALA A 335 28.39 -4.06 -12.68
CA ALA A 335 29.23 -4.83 -13.58
C ALA A 335 29.70 -3.95 -14.73
N ASP A 336 30.80 -4.31 -15.41
CA ASP A 336 31.37 -3.52 -16.51
C ASP A 336 30.33 -3.16 -17.58
N ALA A 337 29.52 -4.12 -18.00
CA ALA A 337 28.47 -3.89 -18.99
C ALA A 337 27.36 -2.93 -18.49
N GLU A 338 27.09 -2.89 -17.18
CA GLU A 338 26.12 -1.97 -16.57
C GLU A 338 26.72 -0.55 -16.47
N ALA A 339 27.99 -0.46 -16.08
CA ALA A 339 28.74 0.79 -16.04
C ALA A 339 28.88 1.41 -17.45
N ASP A 340 29.16 0.60 -18.47
CA ASP A 340 29.21 1.03 -19.87
C ASP A 340 27.86 1.57 -20.36
N ARG A 341 26.76 0.88 -20.01
CA ARG A 341 25.41 1.36 -20.34
C ARG A 341 25.10 2.70 -19.69
N LEU A 342 25.48 2.87 -18.42
CA LEU A 342 25.28 4.12 -17.69
C LEU A 342 26.13 5.26 -18.30
N ALA A 343 27.39 4.99 -18.64
CA ALA A 343 28.30 5.95 -19.25
C ALA A 343 27.83 6.39 -20.66
N GLN A 344 27.27 5.46 -21.44
CA GLN A 344 26.75 5.75 -22.79
C GLN A 344 25.32 6.32 -22.80
N LEU A 345 24.66 6.42 -21.65
CA LEU A 345 23.24 6.77 -21.54
C LEU A 345 22.91 8.06 -22.30
N SER A 346 23.67 9.13 -22.08
CA SER A 346 23.42 10.43 -22.71
C SER A 346 23.48 10.37 -24.23
N THR A 347 24.48 9.67 -24.78
CA THR A 347 24.64 9.47 -26.23
C THR A 347 23.47 8.67 -26.80
N ARG A 348 23.03 7.61 -26.10
CA ARG A 348 21.89 6.78 -26.50
C ARG A 348 20.58 7.57 -26.49
N LEU A 349 20.35 8.39 -25.47
CA LEU A 349 19.16 9.24 -25.37
C LEU A 349 19.13 10.31 -26.46
N ARG A 350 20.26 10.97 -26.77
CA ARG A 350 20.30 11.91 -27.91
C ARG A 350 20.00 11.22 -29.24
N ALA A 351 20.55 10.04 -29.46
CA ALA A 351 20.28 9.25 -30.67
C ALA A 351 18.79 8.85 -30.79
N ALA A 352 18.11 8.62 -29.67
CA ALA A 352 16.67 8.37 -29.64
C ALA A 352 15.82 9.63 -29.93
N GLY A 353 16.38 10.83 -29.73
CA GLY A 353 15.75 12.12 -30.01
C GLY A 353 14.80 12.62 -28.91
N GLY A 354 13.92 11.77 -28.39
CA GLY A 354 12.99 12.12 -27.31
C GLY A 354 12.22 10.92 -26.74
N ALA A 355 11.25 11.20 -25.87
CA ALA A 355 10.32 10.22 -25.32
C ALA A 355 8.95 10.84 -25.05
N THR A 356 7.90 10.03 -25.16
CA THR A 356 6.67 10.30 -24.42
C THR A 356 6.91 9.98 -22.95
N LEU A 357 6.30 10.75 -22.06
CA LEU A 357 6.44 10.56 -20.62
C LEU A 357 5.11 10.59 -19.89
N THR A 358 5.06 9.85 -18.80
CA THR A 358 4.05 9.98 -17.74
C THR A 358 4.75 10.16 -16.42
N LEU A 359 4.13 10.87 -15.49
CA LEU A 359 4.71 11.14 -14.17
C LEU A 359 3.67 10.96 -13.07
N THR A 360 4.12 10.36 -11.98
CA THR A 360 3.38 10.17 -10.74
C THR A 360 4.24 10.71 -9.62
N ALA A 361 3.87 11.87 -9.05
CA ALA A 361 4.63 12.50 -7.99
C ALA A 361 3.73 12.74 -6.77
N PRO A 362 3.86 11.92 -5.71
CA PRO A 362 3.32 12.25 -4.40
C PRO A 362 4.16 13.38 -3.78
N ALA A 363 3.91 14.62 -4.21
CA ALA A 363 4.64 15.81 -3.76
C ALA A 363 4.16 16.26 -2.37
N GLY A 364 2.93 15.92 -1.99
CA GLY A 364 2.32 16.17 -0.68
C GLY A 364 1.03 15.37 -0.52
N PRO A 365 0.33 15.49 0.63
CA PRO A 365 -0.86 14.69 0.93
C PRO A 365 -2.11 15.22 0.21
N ALA A 366 -2.10 16.50 -0.14
CA ALA A 366 -3.01 17.13 -1.09
C ALA A 366 -2.43 17.12 -2.52
N ALA A 367 -1.10 17.28 -2.65
CA ALA A 367 -0.41 17.40 -3.94
C ALA A 367 0.02 16.05 -4.53
N ASN A 368 -0.97 15.21 -4.87
CA ASN A 368 -0.76 13.97 -5.63
C ASN A 368 -0.76 14.26 -7.13
N LEU A 369 0.40 14.68 -7.65
CA LEU A 369 0.53 15.11 -9.04
C LEU A 369 0.54 13.92 -10.01
N ARG A 370 -0.08 14.13 -11.15
CA ARG A 370 -0.01 13.27 -12.34
C ARG A 370 0.34 14.14 -13.53
N ALA A 371 1.18 13.64 -14.42
CA ALA A 371 1.47 14.37 -15.66
C ALA A 371 1.63 13.43 -16.85
N ALA A 372 1.40 13.99 -18.03
CA ALA A 372 1.69 13.35 -19.31
C ALA A 372 2.28 14.38 -20.28
N GLY A 373 3.13 13.93 -21.18
CA GLY A 373 3.69 14.81 -22.21
C GLY A 373 4.90 14.23 -22.91
N TRP A 374 5.84 15.10 -23.25
CA TRP A 374 7.02 14.75 -24.01
C TRP A 374 8.28 15.41 -23.46
N VAL A 375 9.39 14.70 -23.64
CA VAL A 375 10.75 15.23 -23.49
C VAL A 375 11.50 15.07 -24.81
N SER A 376 12.24 16.09 -25.23
CA SER A 376 13.17 16.06 -26.35
C SER A 376 14.58 16.26 -25.83
N TRP A 377 15.42 15.24 -25.99
CA TRP A 377 16.85 15.34 -25.68
C TRP A 377 17.61 16.06 -26.79
N ALA A 378 17.11 16.02 -28.03
CA ALA A 378 17.68 16.76 -29.15
C ALA A 378 17.52 18.28 -28.99
N ALA A 379 16.34 18.73 -28.54
CA ALA A 379 16.04 20.15 -28.31
C ALA A 379 16.26 20.59 -26.86
N ALA A 380 16.65 19.68 -25.97
CA ALA A 380 16.75 19.90 -24.52
C ALA A 380 15.51 20.62 -23.97
N SER A 381 14.33 20.08 -24.24
CA SER A 381 13.06 20.68 -23.82
C SER A 381 12.03 19.63 -23.42
N ALA A 382 11.09 20.01 -22.57
CA ALA A 382 9.94 19.17 -22.22
C ALA A 382 8.65 20.01 -22.25
N TYR A 383 7.55 19.35 -22.62
CA TYR A 383 6.23 19.94 -22.61
C TYR A 383 5.22 18.93 -22.06
N LEU A 384 4.54 19.29 -20.98
CA LEU A 384 3.67 18.39 -20.25
C LEU A 384 2.41 19.10 -19.72
N ALA A 385 1.38 18.30 -19.53
CA ALA A 385 0.17 18.62 -18.81
C ALA A 385 0.24 17.97 -17.42
N VAL A 386 0.06 18.75 -16.37
CA VAL A 386 0.05 18.31 -14.97
C VAL A 386 -1.37 18.48 -14.42
N GLY A 387 -1.89 17.45 -13.78
CA GLY A 387 -3.12 17.49 -13.00
C GLY A 387 -2.87 17.04 -11.55
N GLU A 388 -3.77 17.40 -10.65
CA GLU A 388 -3.78 16.91 -9.28
C GLU A 388 -4.86 15.85 -9.13
N ALA A 389 -4.49 14.66 -8.65
CA ALA A 389 -5.39 13.52 -8.63
C ALA A 389 -6.59 13.69 -7.67
N ASP A 390 -6.41 14.50 -6.61
CA ASP A 390 -7.42 14.75 -5.57
C ASP A 390 -8.28 16.00 -5.88
N THR A 391 -7.85 16.88 -6.79
CA THR A 391 -8.55 18.12 -7.14
C THR A 391 -8.79 18.20 -8.66
N PRO A 392 -9.77 17.43 -9.20
CA PRO A 392 -10.06 17.47 -10.63
C PRO A 392 -10.63 18.85 -11.04
N GLY A 393 -10.36 19.28 -12.28
CA GLY A 393 -10.92 20.52 -12.86
C GLY A 393 -9.91 21.63 -13.17
N ARG A 394 -8.66 21.51 -12.69
CA ARG A 394 -7.55 22.38 -13.09
C ARG A 394 -6.41 21.56 -13.66
N ARG A 395 -5.79 22.06 -14.73
CA ARG A 395 -4.60 21.46 -15.33
C ARG A 395 -3.56 22.53 -15.56
N THR A 396 -2.31 22.22 -15.28
CA THR A 396 -1.19 23.12 -15.54
C THR A 396 -0.44 22.64 -16.77
N LEU A 397 -0.32 23.48 -17.79
CA LEU A 397 0.61 23.26 -18.88
C LEU A 397 1.99 23.78 -18.47
N LEU A 398 3.01 22.97 -18.73
CA LEU A 398 4.37 23.26 -18.29
C LEU A 398 5.33 23.06 -19.46
N ARG A 399 6.19 24.07 -19.67
CA ARG A 399 7.31 24.04 -20.63
C ARG A 399 8.62 24.13 -19.85
N CYS A 400 9.52 23.18 -20.08
CA CYS A 400 10.84 23.15 -19.48
C CYS A 400 11.95 23.24 -20.52
N ARG A 401 13.05 23.85 -20.09
CA ARG A 401 14.40 23.74 -20.61
C ARG A 401 15.36 23.60 -19.43
N PRO A 402 16.60 23.13 -19.63
CA PRO A 402 17.59 23.11 -18.56
C PRO A 402 17.65 24.45 -17.82
N GLY A 403 17.35 24.42 -16.51
CA GLY A 403 17.37 25.60 -15.65
C GLY A 403 16.27 26.64 -15.87
N ARG A 404 15.22 26.36 -16.67
CA ARG A 404 14.09 27.26 -16.94
C ARG A 404 12.77 26.52 -17.07
N VAL A 405 11.77 26.95 -16.30
CA VAL A 405 10.42 26.37 -16.32
C VAL A 405 9.37 27.48 -16.40
N ALA A 406 8.45 27.35 -17.35
CA ALA A 406 7.26 28.19 -17.46
C ALA A 406 6.01 27.32 -17.24
N ARG A 407 5.03 27.85 -16.50
CA ARG A 407 3.79 27.16 -16.12
C ARG A 407 2.60 28.07 -16.37
N VAL A 408 1.49 27.48 -16.81
CA VAL A 408 0.23 28.20 -16.98
C VAL A 408 -0.93 27.28 -16.67
N GLU A 409 -1.87 27.77 -15.88
CA GLU A 409 -3.09 27.03 -15.54
C GLU A 409 -4.09 27.15 -16.68
N VAL A 410 -4.74 26.03 -17.02
CA VAL A 410 -5.81 25.94 -17.99
C VAL A 410 -6.99 25.17 -17.38
N PRO A 411 -8.23 25.50 -17.78
CA PRO A 411 -9.38 24.67 -17.46
C PRO A 411 -9.16 23.22 -17.92
N ALA A 412 -9.62 22.28 -17.12
CA ALA A 412 -9.71 20.89 -17.50
C ALA A 412 -11.16 20.43 -17.37
N ASP A 413 -11.55 19.49 -18.22
CA ASP A 413 -12.79 18.77 -18.04
C ASP A 413 -12.74 18.17 -16.63
N GLY A 414 -13.70 18.52 -15.76
CA GLY A 414 -13.69 18.19 -14.33
C GLY A 414 -13.77 16.69 -14.02
N THR A 415 -13.57 15.84 -15.01
CA THR A 415 -13.46 14.39 -14.85
C THR A 415 -12.09 14.03 -14.29
N PRO A 416 -12.03 13.31 -13.15
CA PRO A 416 -10.77 12.81 -12.62
C PRO A 416 -10.19 11.76 -13.57
N ALA A 417 -9.21 12.15 -14.37
CA ALA A 417 -8.41 11.24 -15.18
C ALA A 417 -7.20 10.75 -14.36
N GLU A 418 -6.98 9.44 -14.35
CA GLU A 418 -5.83 8.85 -13.65
C GLU A 418 -4.49 9.36 -14.21
N VAL A 419 -4.43 9.53 -15.54
CA VAL A 419 -3.34 10.17 -16.25
C VAL A 419 -3.93 11.33 -17.04
N PRO A 420 -3.44 12.57 -16.87
CA PRO A 420 -3.90 13.69 -17.67
C PRO A 420 -3.70 13.40 -19.16
N ALA A 421 -4.61 13.90 -20.00
CA ALA A 421 -4.38 13.92 -21.43
C ALA A 421 -3.08 14.69 -21.74
N ALA A 422 -2.34 14.21 -22.74
CA ALA A 422 -1.15 14.90 -23.23
C ALA A 422 -1.47 16.38 -23.55
N PRO A 423 -0.51 17.29 -23.36
CA PRO A 423 -0.79 18.70 -23.56
C PRO A 423 -1.06 18.98 -25.05
N PRO A 424 -1.95 19.92 -25.37
CA PRO A 424 -2.36 20.19 -26.75
C PRO A 424 -1.18 20.68 -27.61
N LEU A 425 -1.13 20.20 -28.86
CA LEU A 425 -0.18 20.63 -29.87
C LEU A 425 -0.93 21.12 -31.11
N PRO A 426 -0.72 22.38 -31.56
CA PRO A 426 0.07 23.43 -30.90
C PRO A 426 -0.56 23.87 -29.55
N PRO A 427 0.20 24.59 -28.70
CA PRO A 427 -0.35 25.20 -27.49
C PRO A 427 -1.58 26.07 -27.79
N PRO A 428 -2.54 26.20 -26.85
CA PRO A 428 -3.76 26.96 -27.08
C PRO A 428 -3.44 28.41 -27.45
N ALA A 429 -4.14 28.92 -28.47
CA ALA A 429 -4.01 30.31 -28.89
C ALA A 429 -4.47 31.26 -27.78
N GLY A 430 -3.84 32.43 -27.67
CA GLY A 430 -4.19 33.44 -26.66
C GLY A 430 -3.70 33.13 -25.23
N LEU A 431 -3.01 32.01 -25.01
CA LEU A 431 -2.48 31.65 -23.71
C LEU A 431 -1.24 32.51 -23.36
N ALA A 432 -1.38 33.38 -22.36
CA ALA A 432 -0.27 34.19 -21.85
C ALA A 432 0.64 33.32 -20.96
N TRP A 433 1.86 33.04 -21.44
CA TRP A 433 2.86 32.31 -20.66
C TRP A 433 3.60 33.28 -19.75
N PRO A 434 3.66 33.01 -18.43
CA PRO A 434 4.56 33.72 -17.54
C PRO A 434 6.01 33.54 -17.96
N ALA A 435 6.87 34.50 -17.58
CA ALA A 435 8.31 34.40 -17.79
C ALA A 435 8.87 33.12 -17.15
N ALA A 436 9.77 32.44 -17.85
CA ALA A 436 10.37 31.22 -17.35
C ALA A 436 11.21 31.51 -16.10
N ARG A 437 10.96 30.77 -15.03
CA ARG A 437 11.70 30.86 -13.77
C ARG A 437 12.69 29.72 -13.61
N PRO A 438 13.70 29.83 -12.73
CA PRO A 438 14.48 28.66 -12.33
C PRO A 438 13.59 27.52 -11.80
N PRO A 439 13.96 26.25 -12.02
CA PRO A 439 13.25 25.12 -11.44
C PRO A 439 13.26 25.23 -9.92
N GLY A 440 12.13 24.89 -9.30
CA GLY A 440 12.03 24.79 -7.85
C GLY A 440 12.67 23.50 -7.33
N ASP A 441 12.65 23.35 -6.01
CA ASP A 441 13.13 22.15 -5.32
C ASP A 441 12.08 21.03 -5.21
N ASP A 442 10.91 21.19 -5.84
CA ASP A 442 9.86 20.18 -5.83
C ASP A 442 10.21 18.96 -6.69
N ALA A 443 9.57 17.83 -6.38
CA ALA A 443 9.90 16.55 -7.02
C ALA A 443 9.64 16.54 -8.53
N LEU A 444 8.66 17.32 -9.02
CA LEU A 444 8.35 17.41 -10.45
C LEU A 444 9.47 18.15 -11.19
N ASP A 445 9.87 19.33 -10.72
CA ASP A 445 10.95 20.11 -11.33
C ASP A 445 12.28 19.34 -11.32
N ARG A 446 12.61 18.68 -10.20
CA ARG A 446 13.84 17.87 -10.10
C ARG A 446 13.85 16.67 -11.04
N LEU A 447 12.75 15.92 -11.15
CA LEU A 447 12.65 14.78 -12.06
C LEU A 447 12.77 15.23 -13.53
N LEU A 448 12.10 16.32 -13.90
CA LEU A 448 12.16 16.86 -15.26
C LEU A 448 13.54 17.38 -15.61
N GLU A 449 14.16 18.13 -14.72
CA GLU A 449 15.52 18.64 -14.89
C GLU A 449 16.52 17.49 -15.02
N THR A 450 16.37 16.44 -14.20
CA THR A 450 17.19 15.22 -14.31
C THR A 450 16.98 14.51 -15.64
N ALA A 451 15.72 14.35 -16.09
CA ALA A 451 15.39 13.72 -17.36
C ALA A 451 15.97 14.48 -18.57
N LEU A 452 15.97 15.81 -18.51
CA LEU A 452 16.58 16.67 -19.53
C LEU A 452 18.10 16.56 -19.52
N ARG A 453 18.72 16.65 -18.33
CA ARG A 453 20.18 16.53 -18.17
C ARG A 453 20.71 15.15 -18.56
N ALA A 454 19.92 14.08 -18.39
CA ALA A 454 20.32 12.73 -18.78
C ALA A 454 20.72 12.61 -20.26
N GLY A 455 20.16 13.45 -21.16
CA GLY A 455 20.57 13.50 -22.56
C GLY A 455 21.79 14.39 -22.84
N GLY A 456 22.18 15.26 -21.91
CA GLY A 456 23.26 16.24 -22.07
C GLY A 456 24.55 15.86 -21.36
N THR A 457 24.44 15.28 -20.17
CA THR A 457 25.55 15.06 -19.23
C THR A 457 25.69 13.57 -18.93
N ALA A 458 26.92 13.07 -18.92
CA ALA A 458 27.19 11.69 -18.51
C ALA A 458 26.88 11.51 -17.02
N VAL A 459 26.24 10.40 -16.68
CA VAL A 459 25.97 10.05 -15.29
C VAL A 459 27.23 9.39 -14.70
N PRO A 460 27.83 9.93 -13.63
CA PRO A 460 29.02 9.34 -13.04
C PRO A 460 28.73 7.94 -12.49
N ALA A 461 29.53 6.94 -12.88
CA ALA A 461 29.37 5.56 -12.41
C ALA A 461 30.01 5.30 -11.04
N GLY A 462 30.97 6.12 -10.60
CA GLY A 462 31.84 5.82 -9.45
C GLY A 462 31.14 5.63 -8.11
N SER A 463 29.95 6.21 -7.92
CA SER A 463 29.12 6.05 -6.71
C SER A 463 27.79 5.35 -6.98
N ALA A 464 27.57 4.89 -8.21
CA ALA A 464 26.33 4.24 -8.62
C ALA A 464 26.32 2.77 -8.18
N VAL A 465 25.18 2.31 -7.68
CA VAL A 465 24.98 0.92 -7.25
C VAL A 465 23.81 0.31 -7.98
N ARG A 466 23.92 -0.96 -8.35
CA ARG A 466 22.78 -1.70 -8.87
C ARG A 466 21.97 -2.27 -7.71
N LEU A 467 20.66 -2.02 -7.74
CA LEU A 467 19.73 -2.54 -6.74
C LEU A 467 19.15 -3.89 -7.14
N ARG A 468 18.61 -3.99 -8.36
CA ARG A 468 17.87 -5.17 -8.84
C ARG A 468 17.66 -5.15 -10.36
N ASP A 469 17.27 -6.29 -10.92
CA ASP A 469 16.55 -6.34 -12.21
C ASP A 469 15.06 -6.07 -11.97
N ASP A 470 14.40 -5.48 -12.96
CA ASP A 470 12.96 -5.25 -12.93
C ASP A 470 12.35 -5.32 -14.33
N ARG A 471 11.04 -5.04 -14.44
CA ARG A 471 10.34 -4.91 -15.73
C ARG A 471 9.51 -3.64 -15.81
N VAL A 472 9.64 -2.92 -16.92
CA VAL A 472 8.79 -1.77 -17.26
C VAL A 472 8.24 -1.96 -18.67
N ALA A 473 6.91 -1.93 -18.81
CA ALA A 473 6.20 -2.14 -20.08
C ALA A 473 6.72 -3.39 -20.85
N GLY A 474 6.92 -4.50 -20.14
CA GLY A 474 7.41 -5.78 -20.70
C GLY A 474 8.92 -5.85 -20.96
N ARG A 475 9.69 -4.77 -20.76
CA ARG A 475 11.15 -4.75 -20.97
C ARG A 475 11.89 -4.99 -19.68
N VAL A 476 12.94 -5.81 -19.74
CA VAL A 476 13.88 -6.00 -18.62
C VAL A 476 14.77 -4.77 -18.49
N VAL A 477 14.89 -4.28 -17.26
CA VAL A 477 15.69 -3.09 -16.90
C VAL A 477 16.56 -3.38 -15.69
N ASP A 478 17.73 -2.74 -15.64
CA ASP A 478 18.55 -2.65 -14.44
C ASP A 478 18.14 -1.39 -13.67
N VAL A 479 17.87 -1.55 -12.36
CA VAL A 479 17.59 -0.43 -11.45
C VAL A 479 18.90 -0.01 -10.80
N VAL A 480 19.39 1.16 -11.17
CA VAL A 480 20.66 1.73 -10.70
C VAL A 480 20.36 2.95 -9.83
N GLU A 481 20.83 2.92 -8.59
CA GLU A 481 20.75 4.05 -7.68
C GLU A 481 22.02 4.90 -7.80
N VAL A 482 21.84 6.21 -7.97
CA VAL A 482 22.91 7.19 -8.08
C VAL A 482 22.69 8.23 -6.98
N PRO A 483 23.69 8.48 -6.13
CA PRO A 483 23.61 9.55 -5.12
C PRO A 483 23.43 10.91 -5.78
N ASP A 484 22.49 11.71 -5.28
CA ASP A 484 22.20 13.07 -5.75
C ASP A 484 22.08 14.01 -4.54
N GLY A 485 23.22 14.56 -4.11
CA GLY A 485 23.32 15.34 -2.88
C GLY A 485 22.89 14.54 -1.64
N ARG A 486 21.84 15.01 -0.96
CA ARG A 486 21.23 14.32 0.20
C ARG A 486 20.13 13.33 -0.18
N THR A 487 19.83 13.20 -1.47
CA THR A 487 18.76 12.35 -2.00
C THR A 487 19.31 11.22 -2.87
N ALA A 488 18.46 10.26 -3.19
CA ALA A 488 18.78 9.15 -4.08
C ALA A 488 17.92 9.25 -5.35
N LEU A 489 18.57 9.15 -6.50
CA LEU A 489 17.92 9.01 -7.80
C LEU A 489 18.06 7.56 -8.27
N ARG A 490 16.99 7.00 -8.85
CA ARG A 490 17.02 5.68 -9.47
C ARG A 490 16.80 5.78 -10.97
N TYR A 491 17.72 5.18 -11.71
CA TYR A 491 17.69 5.05 -13.15
C TYR A 491 17.29 3.64 -13.51
N TRP A 492 16.23 3.49 -14.29
CA TRP A 492 15.78 2.21 -14.82
C TRP A 492 16.23 2.14 -16.28
N ILE A 493 17.31 1.41 -16.53
CA ILE A 493 18.00 1.39 -17.82
C ILE A 493 17.78 0.01 -18.46
N ASP A 494 17.24 -0.01 -19.68
CA ASP A 494 17.06 -1.27 -20.40
C ASP A 494 18.39 -1.82 -20.94
N ARG A 495 18.34 -3.06 -21.46
CA ARG A 495 19.52 -3.71 -22.06
C ARG A 495 20.06 -2.98 -23.30
N GLY A 496 19.25 -2.12 -23.94
CA GLY A 496 19.65 -1.26 -25.05
C GLY A 496 20.36 0.03 -24.63
N GLY A 497 20.47 0.28 -23.31
CA GLY A 497 21.06 1.50 -22.76
C GLY A 497 20.10 2.70 -22.81
N LEU A 498 18.80 2.48 -22.92
CA LEU A 498 17.80 3.55 -22.91
C LEU A 498 17.14 3.65 -21.53
N LEU A 499 16.87 4.88 -21.13
CA LEU A 499 16.15 5.20 -19.91
C LEU A 499 14.65 4.91 -20.07
N ARG A 500 14.10 4.12 -19.16
CA ARG A 500 12.67 3.74 -19.13
C ARG A 500 11.91 4.35 -17.96
N ARG A 501 12.59 4.63 -16.86
CA ARG A 501 12.02 5.30 -15.68
C ARG A 501 13.12 6.02 -14.91
N LEU A 502 12.73 7.16 -14.33
CA LEU A 502 13.46 7.85 -13.28
C LEU A 502 12.61 7.86 -12.02
N GLU A 503 13.24 7.62 -10.87
CA GLU A 503 12.60 7.80 -9.58
C GLU A 503 13.43 8.73 -8.69
N LEU A 504 12.74 9.59 -7.95
CA LEU A 504 13.35 10.51 -6.99
C LEU A 504 12.71 10.27 -5.63
N ARG A 505 13.55 10.04 -4.62
CA ARG A 505 13.10 9.96 -3.23
C ARG A 505 12.76 11.36 -2.72
N THR A 506 11.51 11.58 -2.32
CA THR A 506 11.03 12.84 -1.77
C THR A 506 11.43 12.99 -0.30
N GLY A 507 11.31 14.20 0.26
CA GLY A 507 11.55 14.44 1.69
C GLY A 507 10.70 13.56 2.62
N ARG A 508 9.50 13.15 2.14
CA ARG A 508 8.56 12.28 2.85
C ARG A 508 8.85 10.78 2.71
N LYS A 509 10.07 10.43 2.26
CA LYS A 509 10.56 9.06 2.08
C LYS A 509 9.75 8.19 1.09
N VAL A 510 8.87 8.80 0.30
CA VAL A 510 8.20 8.17 -0.85
C VAL A 510 8.95 8.45 -2.15
N TRP A 511 8.59 7.77 -3.22
CA TRP A 511 9.20 7.90 -4.54
C TRP A 511 8.25 8.58 -5.52
N ALA A 512 8.73 9.67 -6.12
CA ALA A 512 8.14 10.24 -7.31
C ALA A 512 8.74 9.54 -8.54
N GLN A 513 7.93 9.32 -9.56
CA GLN A 513 8.28 8.51 -10.72
C GLN A 513 7.99 9.25 -12.02
N LEU A 514 8.92 9.12 -12.97
CA LEU A 514 8.78 9.60 -14.34
C LEU A 514 9.08 8.43 -15.27
N ASP A 515 8.04 7.93 -15.93
CA ASP A 515 8.09 6.86 -16.90
C ASP A 515 8.33 7.40 -18.31
N LEU A 516 9.19 6.74 -19.07
CA LEU A 516 9.67 7.17 -20.37
C LEU A 516 9.47 6.08 -21.42
N THR A 517 8.86 6.45 -22.53
CA THR A 517 8.86 5.64 -23.76
C THR A 517 9.67 6.36 -24.84
N PRO A 518 11.00 6.12 -24.89
CA PRO A 518 11.88 6.60 -25.96
C PRO A 518 11.33 6.35 -27.36
N GLY A 519 11.38 7.38 -28.21
CA GLY A 519 10.89 7.37 -29.58
C GLY A 519 10.83 8.77 -30.20
N ARG A 520 10.26 8.86 -31.41
CA ARG A 520 10.07 10.18 -32.06
C ARG A 520 9.04 10.99 -31.27
N VAL A 521 9.36 12.26 -31.04
CA VAL A 521 8.47 13.23 -30.38
C VAL A 521 8.16 14.39 -31.34
N PRO A 522 6.99 15.02 -31.21
CA PRO A 522 6.66 16.21 -31.99
C PRO A 522 7.60 17.39 -31.67
N ALA A 523 7.59 18.41 -32.53
CA ALA A 523 8.29 19.65 -32.24
C ALA A 523 7.67 20.31 -30.99
N LEU A 524 8.48 20.43 -29.93
CA LEU A 524 7.98 20.89 -28.64
C LEU A 524 7.98 22.42 -28.56
N PRO A 525 6.92 23.03 -28.02
CA PRO A 525 6.90 24.44 -27.73
C PRO A 525 7.88 24.75 -26.61
N THR A 526 8.50 25.91 -26.71
CA THR A 526 9.79 26.14 -26.09
C THR A 526 9.67 27.34 -25.16
N ALA A 527 10.12 27.21 -23.90
CA ALA A 527 9.99 28.26 -22.88
C ALA A 527 10.97 29.40 -23.18
N ALA A 528 10.49 30.50 -23.78
CA ALA A 528 11.31 31.66 -24.14
C ALA A 528 12.09 32.21 -22.94
#